data_AF-A0A0Q4KKF4-F1
#
_entry.id   AF-A0A0Q4KKF4-F1
#
_cell.length_a   1.000
_cell.length_b   1.000
_cell.length_c   1.000
_cell.angle_alpha   90.00
_cell.angle_beta   90.00
_cell.angle_gamma   90.00
#
_symmetry.space_group_name_H-M   'P 1'
#
loop_
_entity.id
_entity.type
_entity.pdbx_description
1 polymer ?
#
loop_
_entity_poly.entity_id
_entity_poly.type
_entity_poly.pdbx_seq_one_letter_code
_entity_poly.pdbx_strand_id
1 'polypeptide(L)' 'MKHDPAIAPGPDTDAAEIVKAKADLAAGIGVSHAVVSRWLMTWGTDDRRPFREWLAAQDG' A
#
# COMPACT_ATOMS: atom_id res chain seq x y z
N MET A 1 -11.02 9.87 22.37
CA MET A 1 -10.71 10.49 21.06
C MET A 1 -11.82 10.06 20.11
N LYS A 2 -12.61 11.00 19.57
CA LYS A 2 -13.69 10.66 18.62
C LYS A 2 -13.05 10.57 17.23
N HIS A 3 -13.32 9.50 16.48
CA HIS A 3 -12.87 9.39 15.09
C HIS A 3 -13.61 10.43 14.25
N ASP A 4 -12.86 11.29 13.56
CA ASP A 4 -13.38 12.27 12.62
C ASP A 4 -13.59 11.59 11.25
N PRO A 5 -14.82 11.57 10.72
CA PRO A 5 -15.14 10.91 9.45
C PRO A 5 -14.64 11.66 8.21
N ALA A 6 -13.97 12.80 8.35
CA ALA A 6 -13.47 13.61 7.23
C ALA A 6 -12.17 13.10 6.59
N ILE A 7 -11.56 12.03 7.11
CA ILE A 7 -10.49 11.33 6.39
C ILE A 7 -11.16 10.51 5.30
N ALA A 8 -11.20 11.06 4.08
CA ALA A 8 -11.70 10.39 2.88
C ALA A 8 -11.16 8.94 2.80
N PRO A 9 -11.95 7.99 2.27
CA PRO A 9 -11.44 6.65 2.02
C PRO A 9 -10.15 6.78 1.20
N GLY A 10 -9.07 6.20 1.71
CA GLY A 10 -7.79 6.16 1.01
C GLY A 10 -7.99 5.59 -0.40
N PRO A 11 -7.14 5.95 -1.38
CA PRO A 11 -7.32 5.51 -2.76
C PRO A 11 -7.42 3.99 -2.82
N ASP A 12 -8.49 3.47 -3.43
CA ASP A 12 -8.59 2.07 -3.79
C ASP A 12 -7.42 1.76 -4.72
N THR A 13 -6.39 1.13 -4.17
CA THR A 13 -5.26 0.64 -4.95
C THR A 13 -5.74 -0.62 -5.64
N ASP A 14 -5.95 -0.57 -6.95
CA ASP A 14 -6.36 -1.73 -7.73
C ASP A 14 -5.18 -2.69 -7.99
N ALA A 15 -5.48 -3.86 -8.58
CA ALA A 15 -4.46 -4.86 -8.90
C ALA A 15 -3.43 -4.34 -9.91
N ALA A 16 -3.81 -3.43 -10.82
CA ALA A 16 -2.91 -2.87 -11.81
C ALA A 16 -1.86 -1.96 -11.18
N GLU A 17 -2.25 -1.17 -10.17
CA GLU A 17 -1.33 -0.37 -9.37
C GLU A 17 -0.33 -1.24 -8.58
N ILE A 18 -0.76 -2.42 -8.10
CA ILE A 18 0.14 -3.38 -7.45
C ILE A 18 1.15 -3.98 -8.45
N VAL A 19 0.71 -4.40 -9.65
CA VAL A 19 1.61 -4.87 -10.73
C VAL A 19 2.64 -3.81 -11.06
N LYS A 20 2.17 -2.58 -11.28
CA LYS A 20 3.01 -1.44 -11.61
C LYS A 20 4.01 -1.15 -10.49
N ALA A 21 3.58 -1.17 -9.24
CA ALA A 21 4.48 -0.95 -8.10
C ALA A 21 5.54 -2.03 -7.97
N LYS A 22 5.22 -3.30 -8.26
CA LYS A 22 6.22 -4.38 -8.31
C LYS A 22 7.27 -4.11 -9.39
N ALA A 23 6.83 -3.72 -10.59
CA ALA A 23 7.72 -3.41 -11.71
C ALA A 23 8.60 -2.17 -11.43
N ASP A 24 7.99 -1.07 -10.97
CA ASP A 24 8.69 0.19 -10.69
C ASP A 24 9.69 0.04 -9.53
N LEU A 25 9.36 -0.77 -8.51
CA LEU A 25 10.28 -1.10 -7.42
C LEU A 25 11.46 -1.95 -7.91
N ALA A 26 11.22 -2.93 -8.79
CA ALA A 26 12.27 -3.76 -9.39
C ALA A 26 13.20 -2.92 -10.28
N ALA A 27 12.67 -1.92 -10.97
CA ALA A 27 13.43 -0.96 -11.77
C ALA A 27 14.15 0.12 -10.94
N GLY A 28 13.93 0.16 -9.62
CA GLY A 28 14.53 1.17 -8.73
C GLY A 28 13.94 2.58 -8.86
N ILE A 29 12.76 2.70 -9.48
CA ILE A 29 12.07 3.97 -9.74
C ILE A 29 11.27 4.43 -8.50
N GLY A 30 10.88 3.49 -7.63
CA GLY A 30 10.05 3.74 -6.46
C GLY A 30 8.63 3.19 -6.64
N VAL A 31 7.68 3.66 -5.84
CA VAL A 31 6.28 3.21 -5.87
C VAL A 31 5.32 4.39 -5.67
N SER A 32 4.07 4.24 -6.09
CA SER A 32 3.06 5.29 -5.92
C SER A 32 2.70 5.50 -4.45
N HIS A 33 2.33 6.74 -4.10
CA HIS A 33 1.91 7.08 -2.75
C HIS A 33 0.65 6.31 -2.30
N ALA A 34 -0.22 5.93 -3.24
CA ALA A 34 -1.40 5.10 -2.95
C ALA A 34 -0.99 3.72 -2.39
N VAL A 35 -0.01 3.07 -3.03
CA VAL A 35 0.52 1.77 -2.61
C VAL A 35 1.21 1.87 -1.24
N VAL A 36 1.97 2.95 -1.00
CA VAL A 36 2.59 3.20 0.31
C VAL A 36 1.53 3.46 1.38
N SER A 37 0.49 4.23 1.07
CA SER A 37 -0.61 4.49 2.00
C SER A 37 -1.31 3.20 2.40
N ARG A 38 -1.61 2.32 1.43
CA ARG A 38 -2.21 1.01 1.70
C ARG A 38 -1.33 0.14 2.59
N TRP A 39 -0.01 0.15 2.39
CA TRP A 39 0.91 -0.52 3.29
C TRP A 39 0.89 0.07 4.71
N LEU A 40 0.91 1.39 4.84
CA LEU A 40 0.89 2.07 6.14
C LEU A 40 -0.40 1.79 6.93
N MET A 41 -1.52 1.52 6.26
CA MET A 41 -2.76 1.12 6.93
C MET A 41 -2.66 -0.25 7.63
N THR A 42 -1.66 -1.06 7.32
CA THR A 42 -1.38 -2.31 8.07
C THR A 42 -0.68 -2.06 9.40
N TRP A 43 -0.18 -0.85 9.66
CA TRP A 43 0.55 -0.57 10.89
C TRP A 43 -0.40 -0.51 12.08
N GLY A 44 -0.15 -1.36 13.08
CA GLY A 44 -1.04 -1.53 14.22
C GLY A 44 -2.04 -2.67 14.05
N THR A 45 -1.97 -3.42 12.95
CA THR A 45 -2.68 -4.69 12.76
C THR A 45 -1.70 -5.87 12.76
N ASP A 46 -2.23 -7.10 12.87
CA ASP A 46 -1.44 -8.32 12.75
C ASP A 46 -0.87 -8.54 11.33
N ASP A 47 -1.38 -7.81 10.35
CA ASP A 47 -0.94 -7.90 8.94
C ASP A 47 0.28 -7.02 8.63
N ARG A 48 0.81 -6.29 9.62
CA ARG A 48 2.01 -5.45 9.44
C ARG A 48 3.20 -6.30 9.00
N ARG A 49 3.79 -5.94 7.85
CA ARG A 49 5.03 -6.54 7.33
C ARG A 49 5.97 -5.47 6.78
N PRO A 50 7.28 -5.74 6.64
CA PRO A 50 8.18 -4.89 5.87
C PRO A 50 7.65 -4.62 4.46
N PHE A 51 7.82 -3.41 3.92
CA PHE A 51 7.17 -2.99 2.67
C PHE A 51 7.36 -3.96 1.50
N ARG A 52 8.59 -4.47 1.30
CA ARG A 52 8.90 -5.39 0.21
C ARG A 52 8.17 -6.74 0.34
N GLU A 53 8.08 -7.25 1.57
CA GLU A 53 7.39 -8.50 1.86
C GLU A 53 5.88 -8.34 1.74
N TRP A 54 5.35 -7.21 2.22
CA TRP A 54 3.95 -6.84 2.05
C TRP A 54 3.57 -6.75 0.56
N LEU A 55 4.36 -6.05 -0.25
CA LEU A 55 4.11 -5.86 -1.68
C LEU A 55 4.21 -7.18 -2.46
N ALA A 56 5.15 -8.05 -2.10
CA ALA A 56 5.29 -9.37 -2.69
C ALA A 56 4.08 -10.28 -2.39
N ALA A 57 3.43 -10.10 -1.25
CA ALA A 57 2.26 -10.87 -0.83
C ALA A 57 0.94 -10.33 -1.41
N GLN A 58 0.92 -9.18 -2.08
CA GLN A 58 -0.31 -8.65 -2.70
C GLN A 58 -0.58 -9.35 -4.04
N ASP A 59 -1.84 -9.69 -4.28
CA ASP A 59 -2.32 -10.10 -5.60
C ASP A 59 -2.32 -8.90 -6.56
N GLY A 60 -1.81 -9.14 -7.76
CA GLY A 60 -1.50 -8.13 -8.77
C GLY A 60 -0.42 -8.66 -9.68
#